data_AF-A0A662RTS2-F1
#
_entry.id   AF-A0A662RTS2-F1
#
_cell.length_a   1.000
_cell.length_b   1.000
_cell.length_c   1.000
_cell.angle_alpha   90.00
_cell.angle_beta   90.00
_cell.angle_gamma   90.00
#
_symmetry.space_group_name_H-M   'P 1'
#
loop_
_entity.id
_entity.type
_entity.pdbx_description
1 polymer ?
#
loop_
_entity_poly.entity_id
_entity_poly.type
_entity_poly.pdbx_seq_one_letter_code
_entity_poly.pdbx_strand_id
1 'polypeptide(L)'
;MIPVTFWITAEIVLVACLLVAVRRDSTTMRWVTKPAASAVFVAFGLIRADFNSVFDLWIVVGLVLGMAGDVLLIDRRTFRLGLLAFLAGHVAYIVAFDRAQTWSSWSLIVAAPLVVAAAAAMRWLWPHASSMRGAVVAYILVISVMAWGGITLSLGGVLPPIV
;
A
#
# COMPACT_ATOMS: atom_id res chain seq x y z
N MET A 1 20.61 15.76 -3.93
CA MET A 1 19.40 14.95 -3.67
C MET A 1 19.77 13.48 -3.82
N ILE A 2 19.28 12.60 -2.93
CA ILE A 2 19.53 11.16 -3.07
C ILE A 2 18.74 10.65 -4.29
N PRO A 3 19.38 9.96 -5.26
CA PRO A 3 18.72 9.52 -6.48
C PRO A 3 17.67 8.45 -6.19
N VAL A 4 16.61 8.39 -6.99
CA VAL A 4 15.52 7.41 -6.80
C VAL A 4 16.01 5.96 -6.87
N THR A 5 17.06 5.71 -7.68
CA THR A 5 17.70 4.40 -7.83
C THR A 5 18.28 3.87 -6.52
N PHE A 6 18.75 4.74 -5.63
CA PHE A 6 19.23 4.35 -4.31
C PHE A 6 18.11 3.75 -3.47
N TRP A 7 16.96 4.43 -3.41
CA TRP A 7 15.78 3.98 -2.65
C TRP A 7 15.26 2.64 -3.17
N ILE A 8 15.15 2.50 -4.50
CA ILE A 8 14.76 1.24 -5.15
C ILE A 8 15.73 0.11 -4.80
N THR A 9 17.04 0.38 -4.86
CA THR A 9 18.06 -0.64 -4.55
C THR A 9 18.01 -1.04 -3.09
N ALA A 10 17.88 -0.08 -2.17
CA ALA A 10 17.75 -0.35 -0.74
C ALA A 10 16.51 -1.23 -0.46
N GLU A 11 15.38 -0.92 -1.09
CA GLU A 11 14.14 -1.68 -0.93
C GLU A 11 14.28 -3.11 -1.45
N ILE A 12 14.85 -3.29 -2.65
CA ILE A 12 15.10 -4.63 -3.22
C ILE A 12 15.96 -5.47 -2.26
N VAL A 13 17.02 -4.89 -1.70
CA VAL A 13 17.89 -5.59 -0.74
C VAL A 13 17.14 -5.95 0.53
N LEU A 14 16.39 -5.03 1.13
CA LEU A 14 15.66 -5.26 2.37
C LEU A 14 14.54 -6.29 2.20
N VAL A 15 13.81 -6.24 1.08
CA VAL A 15 12.81 -7.26 0.73
C VAL A 15 13.48 -8.61 0.52
N ALA A 16 14.63 -8.68 -0.15
CA ALA A 16 15.37 -9.93 -0.28
C ALA A 16 15.78 -10.50 1.09
N CYS A 17 16.27 -9.66 2.00
CA CYS A 17 16.57 -10.05 3.39
C CYS A 17 15.31 -10.52 4.14
N LEU A 18 14.17 -9.85 3.97
CA LEU A 18 12.89 -10.25 4.54
C LEU A 18 12.42 -11.60 4.00
N LEU A 19 12.56 -11.85 2.71
CA LEU A 19 12.24 -13.15 2.10
C LEU A 19 13.14 -14.26 2.65
N VAL A 20 14.42 -13.98 2.88
CA VAL A 20 15.32 -14.92 3.57
C VAL A 20 14.88 -15.16 5.02
N ALA A 21 14.46 -14.11 5.74
CA ALA A 21 13.94 -14.21 7.09
C ALA A 21 12.69 -15.10 7.17
N VAL A 22 11.76 -14.93 6.22
CA VAL A 22 10.54 -15.74 6.09
C VAL A 22 10.91 -17.19 5.76
N ARG A 23 11.81 -17.43 4.79
CA ARG A 23 12.25 -18.79 4.43
C ARG A 23 12.96 -19.53 5.57
N ARG A 24 13.63 -18.81 6.47
CA ARG A 24 14.30 -19.38 7.66
C ARG A 24 13.39 -19.45 8.89
N ASP A 25 12.12 -19.04 8.76
CA ASP A 25 11.18 -18.88 9.87
C ASP A 25 11.72 -18.05 11.06
N SER A 26 12.66 -17.15 10.80
CA SER A 26 13.31 -16.35 11.83
C SER A 26 12.47 -15.14 12.19
N THR A 27 11.77 -15.24 13.32
CA THR A 27 10.95 -14.14 13.84
C THR A 27 11.78 -12.90 14.15
N THR A 28 12.98 -13.05 14.74
CA THR A 28 13.89 -11.92 14.99
C THR A 28 14.27 -11.18 13.72
N MET A 29 14.62 -11.91 12.65
CA MET A 29 14.95 -11.28 11.37
C MET A 29 13.72 -10.59 10.76
N ARG A 30 12.51 -11.16 10.91
CA ARG A 30 11.26 -10.51 10.46
C ARG A 30 11.01 -9.19 11.19
N TRP A 31 11.26 -9.13 12.50
CA TRP A 31 11.14 -7.91 13.31
C TRP A 31 12.11 -6.79 12.93
N VAL A 32 13.23 -7.12 12.27
CA VAL A 32 14.19 -6.11 11.80
C VAL A 32 13.93 -5.75 10.34
N THR A 33 13.86 -6.74 9.47
CA THR A 33 13.80 -6.53 8.01
C THR A 33 12.46 -5.94 7.55
N LYS A 34 11.35 -6.34 8.17
CA LYS A 34 10.02 -5.88 7.74
C LYS A 34 9.76 -4.40 8.08
N PRO A 35 10.05 -3.92 9.30
CA PRO A 35 9.96 -2.49 9.59
C PRO A 35 11.01 -1.67 8.85
N ALA A 36 12.21 -2.23 8.61
CA ALA A 36 13.25 -1.54 7.85
C ALA A 36 12.82 -1.30 6.39
N ALA A 37 12.24 -2.30 5.71
CA ALA A 37 11.72 -2.17 4.36
C ALA A 37 10.64 -1.07 4.29
N SER A 38 9.62 -1.15 5.15
CA SER A 38 8.57 -0.11 5.18
C SER A 38 9.08 1.28 5.58
N ALA A 39 10.12 1.37 6.42
CA ALA A 39 10.76 2.64 6.77
C ALA A 39 11.44 3.31 5.57
N VAL A 40 11.95 2.56 4.59
CA VAL A 40 12.51 3.12 3.34
C VAL A 40 11.42 3.85 2.55
N PHE A 41 10.23 3.24 2.41
CA PHE A 41 9.10 3.89 1.75
C PHE A 41 8.64 5.16 2.50
N VAL A 42 8.52 5.09 3.83
CA VAL A 42 8.14 6.26 4.66
C VAL A 42 9.18 7.37 4.55
N ALA A 43 10.46 7.06 4.69
CA ALA A 43 11.54 8.03 4.60
C ALA A 43 11.61 8.69 3.22
N PHE A 44 11.43 7.91 2.15
CA PHE A 44 11.34 8.44 0.80
C PHE A 44 10.17 9.41 0.67
N GLY A 45 8.97 9.03 1.13
CA GLY A 45 7.79 9.89 1.12
C GLY A 45 7.99 11.19 1.89
N LEU A 46 8.53 11.12 3.11
CA LEU A 46 8.79 12.30 3.95
C LEU A 46 9.80 13.28 3.33
N ILE A 47 10.81 12.77 2.61
CA ILE A 47 11.82 13.61 1.95
C ILE A 47 11.26 14.27 0.69
N ARG A 48 10.31 13.62 0.01
CA ARG A 48 9.74 14.10 -1.26
C ARG A 48 8.46 14.91 -1.09
N ALA A 49 7.76 14.75 0.03
CA ALA A 49 6.49 15.41 0.28
C ALA A 49 6.65 16.93 0.39
N ASP A 50 5.85 17.68 -0.35
CA ASP A 50 5.51 19.05 0.02
C ASP A 50 4.39 19.00 1.05
N PHE A 51 4.69 19.32 2.31
CA PHE A 51 3.69 19.30 3.39
C PHE A 51 2.60 20.37 3.28
N ASN A 52 2.70 21.29 2.31
CA ASN A 52 1.60 22.18 1.95
C ASN A 52 0.61 21.51 0.97
N SER A 53 1.03 20.43 0.31
CA SER A 53 0.19 19.63 -0.59
C SER A 53 -0.63 18.63 0.22
N VAL A 54 -1.97 18.77 0.14
CA VAL A 54 -2.90 17.81 0.76
C VAL A 54 -2.70 16.40 0.18
N PHE A 55 -2.38 16.30 -1.11
CA PHE A 55 -2.06 15.02 -1.75
C PHE A 55 -0.87 14.34 -1.07
N ASP A 56 0.26 15.03 -0.95
CA ASP A 56 1.49 14.46 -0.37
C ASP A 56 1.31 14.09 1.11
N LEU A 57 0.57 14.90 1.87
CA LEU A 57 0.25 14.61 3.27
C LEU A 57 -0.50 13.27 3.40
N TRP A 58 -1.52 13.04 2.57
CA TRP A 58 -2.27 11.79 2.61
C TRP A 58 -1.46 10.59 2.09
N ILE A 59 -0.55 10.79 1.13
CA ILE A 59 0.43 9.76 0.75
C ILE A 59 1.30 9.38 1.95
N VAL A 60 1.89 10.35 2.66
CA VAL A 60 2.73 10.09 3.84
C VAL A 60 1.93 9.38 4.94
N VAL A 61 0.70 9.80 5.20
CA VAL A 61 -0.19 9.12 6.17
C VAL A 61 -0.40 7.67 5.78
N GLY A 62 -0.66 7.39 4.50
CA GLY A 62 -0.80 6.02 3.98
C GLY A 62 0.45 5.17 4.19
N LEU A 63 1.63 5.75 3.94
CA LEU A 63 2.92 5.09 4.13
C LEU A 63 3.18 4.76 5.61
N VAL A 64 2.94 5.71 6.51
CA VAL A 64 3.12 5.54 7.96
C VAL A 64 2.15 4.48 8.50
N LEU A 65 0.89 4.50 8.06
CA LEU A 65 -0.09 3.47 8.41
C LEU A 65 0.30 2.09 7.87
N GLY A 66 0.87 2.03 6.66
CA GLY A 66 1.42 0.80 6.09
C GLY A 66 2.58 0.24 6.92
N MET A 67 3.53 1.09 7.32
CA MET A 67 4.63 0.70 8.22
C MET A 67 4.11 0.20 9.58
N ALA A 68 3.15 0.90 10.19
CA ALA A 68 2.50 0.46 11.42
C ALA A 68 1.80 -0.89 11.22
N GLY A 69 1.10 -1.08 10.09
CA GLY A 69 0.49 -2.33 9.71
C GLY A 69 1.51 -3.47 9.61
N ASP A 70 2.67 -3.23 8.98
CA ASP A 70 3.72 -4.21 8.80
C ASP A 70 4.26 -4.74 10.12
N VAL A 71 4.49 -3.84 11.09
CA VAL A 71 4.89 -4.17 12.47
C VAL A 71 3.81 -4.96 13.19
N LEU A 72 2.57 -4.48 13.16
CA LEU A 72 1.43 -5.11 13.85
C LEU A 72 1.06 -6.48 13.29
N LEU A 73 1.36 -6.75 12.01
CA LEU A 73 1.13 -8.06 11.40
C LEU A 73 2.12 -9.14 11.87
N ILE A 74 3.24 -8.79 12.51
CA ILE A 74 4.25 -9.77 12.92
C ILE A 74 3.74 -10.64 14.08
N ASP A 75 3.01 -10.03 15.03
CA ASP A 75 2.39 -10.77 16.14
C ASP A 75 0.94 -11.16 15.84
N ARG A 76 0.58 -12.38 16.22
CA ARG A 76 -0.78 -12.93 16.02
C ARG A 76 -1.83 -12.18 16.81
N ARG A 77 -1.47 -11.60 17.97
CA ARG A 77 -2.40 -10.86 18.84
C ARG A 77 -2.80 -9.53 18.20
N THR A 78 -1.87 -8.86 17.53
CA THR A 78 -2.07 -7.56 16.87
C THR A 78 -2.44 -7.69 15.40
N PHE A 79 -2.47 -8.90 14.83
CA PHE A 79 -2.74 -9.15 13.41
C PHE A 79 -3.95 -8.38 12.86
N ARG A 80 -5.08 -8.37 13.60
CA ARG A 80 -6.29 -7.66 13.17
C ARG A 80 -6.11 -6.14 13.17
N LEU A 81 -5.33 -5.59 14.09
CA LEU A 81 -4.99 -4.17 14.12
C LEU A 81 -4.05 -3.82 12.97
N GLY A 82 -3.12 -4.72 12.63
CA GLY A 82 -2.25 -4.56 11.46
C GLY A 82 -3.05 -4.55 10.16
N LEU A 83 -4.04 -5.43 10.04
CA LEU A 83 -5.02 -5.40 8.96
C LEU A 83 -5.74 -4.05 8.94
N LEU A 84 -6.39 -3.64 10.04
CA LEU A 84 -7.08 -2.34 10.07
C LEU A 84 -6.18 -1.14 9.68
N ALA A 85 -4.93 -1.11 10.15
CA ALA A 85 -3.95 -0.08 9.81
C ALA A 85 -3.65 -0.07 8.31
N PHE A 86 -3.42 -1.24 7.69
CA PHE A 86 -3.26 -1.33 6.24
C PHE A 86 -4.48 -0.81 5.50
N LEU A 87 -5.69 -1.26 5.86
CA LEU A 87 -6.91 -0.83 5.18
C LEU A 87 -7.09 0.70 5.26
N ALA A 88 -6.84 1.28 6.43
CA ALA A 88 -6.85 2.73 6.63
C ALA A 88 -5.79 3.44 5.76
N GLY A 89 -4.60 2.85 5.61
CA GLY A 89 -3.56 3.35 4.71
C GLY A 89 -4.01 3.38 3.24
N HIS A 90 -4.73 2.36 2.78
CA HIS A 90 -5.29 2.35 1.42
C HIS A 90 -6.38 3.41 1.24
N VAL A 91 -7.20 3.65 2.27
CA VAL A 91 -8.17 4.76 2.27
C VAL A 91 -7.44 6.11 2.20
N ALA A 92 -6.34 6.29 2.93
CA ALA A 92 -5.52 7.49 2.84
C ALA A 92 -5.02 7.73 1.41
N TYR A 93 -4.57 6.68 0.70
CA TYR A 93 -4.20 6.79 -0.72
C TYR A 93 -5.36 7.16 -1.63
N ILE A 94 -6.56 6.59 -1.41
CA ILE A 94 -7.76 7.00 -2.16
C ILE A 94 -8.04 8.49 -1.98
N VAL A 95 -7.97 8.98 -0.74
CA VAL A 95 -8.17 10.41 -0.44
C VAL A 95 -7.08 11.24 -1.12
N ALA A 96 -5.82 10.82 -1.09
CA ALA A 96 -4.75 11.49 -1.82
C ALA A 96 -5.11 11.62 -3.31
N PHE A 97 -5.41 10.51 -3.98
CA PHE A 97 -5.72 10.50 -5.41
C PHE A 97 -6.93 11.38 -5.77
N ASP A 98 -8.00 11.37 -4.96
CA ASP A 98 -9.15 12.25 -5.18
C ASP A 98 -8.79 13.74 -5.05
N ARG A 99 -7.84 14.09 -4.18
CA ARG A 99 -7.34 15.48 -4.06
C ARG A 99 -6.44 15.91 -5.20
N ALA A 100 -5.73 14.98 -5.84
CA ALA A 100 -4.94 15.27 -7.04
C ALA A 100 -5.84 15.38 -8.28
N GLN A 101 -6.83 14.50 -8.41
CA GLN A 101 -7.85 14.56 -9.45
C GLN A 101 -9.13 13.90 -8.94
N THR A 102 -10.22 14.65 -8.96
CA THR A 102 -11.52 14.20 -8.45
C THR A 102 -11.93 12.87 -9.08
N TRP A 103 -12.43 11.96 -8.25
CA TRP A 103 -12.84 10.60 -8.63
C TRP A 103 -13.81 10.53 -9.83
N SER A 104 -14.63 11.56 -10.06
CA SER A 104 -15.53 11.65 -11.22
C SER A 104 -14.79 11.68 -12.57
N SER A 105 -13.52 12.08 -12.55
CA SER A 105 -12.66 12.15 -13.74
C SER A 105 -11.84 10.87 -13.92
N TRP A 106 -11.99 9.87 -13.04
CA TRP A 106 -11.20 8.65 -13.15
C TRP A 106 -11.65 7.78 -14.34
N SER A 107 -10.69 7.16 -15.03
CA SER A 107 -10.94 6.47 -16.29
C SER A 107 -11.67 5.15 -16.06
N LEU A 108 -12.90 5.03 -16.55
CA LEU A 108 -13.66 3.78 -16.49
C LEU A 108 -13.00 2.64 -17.28
N ILE A 109 -12.18 2.96 -18.29
CA ILE A 109 -11.41 1.97 -19.04
C ILE A 109 -10.41 1.26 -18.13
N VAL A 110 -9.80 1.98 -17.18
CA VAL A 110 -8.91 1.40 -16.16
C VAL A 110 -9.69 0.57 -15.13
N ALA A 111 -10.92 0.97 -14.80
CA ALA A 111 -11.75 0.25 -13.84
C ALA A 111 -12.12 -1.17 -14.33
N ALA A 112 -12.38 -1.35 -15.62
CA ALA A 112 -12.86 -2.61 -16.18
C ALA A 112 -11.97 -3.84 -15.85
N PRO A 113 -10.65 -3.86 -16.13
CA PRO A 113 -9.79 -4.98 -15.76
C PRO A 113 -9.67 -5.16 -14.24
N LEU A 114 -9.77 -4.09 -13.46
CA LEU A 114 -9.74 -4.16 -11.99
C LEU A 114 -11.00 -4.81 -11.40
N VAL A 115 -12.17 -4.58 -12.01
CA VAL A 115 -13.42 -5.27 -11.62
C VAL A 115 -13.32 -6.77 -11.89
N VAL A 116 -12.75 -7.15 -13.04
CA VAL A 116 -12.50 -8.57 -13.35
C VAL A 116 -11.54 -9.19 -12.34
N ALA A 117 -10.44 -8.51 -12.03
CA ALA A 117 -9.48 -8.95 -11.01
C ALA A 117 -10.12 -9.06 -9.62
N ALA A 118 -10.95 -8.09 -9.24
CA ALA A 118 -11.67 -8.08 -7.97
C ALA A 118 -12.66 -9.26 -7.86
N ALA A 119 -13.42 -9.52 -8.91
CA ALA A 119 -14.35 -10.65 -8.96
C ALA A 119 -13.62 -12.00 -8.89
N ALA A 120 -12.49 -12.13 -9.61
CA ALA A 120 -11.65 -13.32 -9.56
C ALA A 120 -11.05 -13.53 -8.16
N ALA A 121 -10.50 -12.48 -7.56
CA ALA A 121 -9.97 -12.51 -6.19
C ALA A 121 -11.06 -12.86 -5.17
N MET A 122 -12.26 -12.28 -5.30
CA MET A 122 -13.40 -12.59 -4.44
C MET A 122 -13.78 -14.07 -4.54
N ARG A 123 -13.96 -14.59 -5.76
CA ARG A 123 -14.31 -15.99 -6.00
C ARG A 123 -13.27 -16.94 -5.40
N TRP A 124 -11.99 -16.61 -5.50
CA TRP A 124 -10.90 -17.42 -4.99
C TRP A 124 -10.77 -17.36 -3.46
N LEU A 125 -10.94 -16.19 -2.85
CA LEU A 125 -10.80 -15.98 -1.41
C LEU A 125 -12.05 -16.40 -0.63
N TRP A 126 -13.24 -16.34 -1.23
CA TRP A 126 -14.51 -16.66 -0.58
C TRP A 126 -14.56 -18.00 0.17
N PRO A 127 -14.08 -19.14 -0.39
CA PRO A 127 -14.06 -20.41 0.32
C PRO A 127 -13.08 -20.42 1.51
N HIS A 128 -12.02 -19.63 1.45
CA HIS A 128 -10.96 -19.58 2.48
C HIS A 128 -11.24 -18.54 3.58
N ALA A 129 -12.11 -17.57 3.30
CA ALA A 129 -12.33 -16.42 4.17
C ALA A 129 -13.07 -16.74 5.47
N SER A 130 -13.69 -17.92 5.61
CA SER A 130 -14.44 -18.37 6.81
C SER A 130 -15.15 -17.23 7.58
N SER A 131 -14.67 -16.87 8.78
CA SER A 131 -15.23 -15.82 9.66
C SER A 131 -14.84 -14.38 9.27
N MET A 132 -13.92 -14.20 8.33
CA MET A 132 -13.37 -12.91 7.89
C MET A 132 -13.95 -12.44 6.54
N ARG A 133 -15.03 -13.04 6.03
CA ARG A 133 -15.65 -12.65 4.74
C ARG A 133 -15.92 -11.16 4.62
N GLY A 134 -16.45 -10.52 5.67
CA GLY A 134 -16.69 -9.08 5.67
C GLY A 134 -15.41 -8.26 5.48
N ALA A 135 -14.33 -8.65 6.16
CA ALA A 135 -13.02 -8.01 5.99
C ALA A 135 -12.47 -8.22 4.57
N VAL A 136 -12.59 -9.43 4.01
CA VAL A 136 -12.15 -9.71 2.63
C VAL A 136 -12.89 -8.84 1.62
N VAL A 137 -14.20 -8.68 1.76
CA VAL A 137 -15.00 -7.80 0.88
C VAL A 137 -14.53 -6.35 0.98
N ALA A 138 -14.40 -5.82 2.20
CA ALA A 138 -13.93 -4.46 2.42
C ALA A 138 -12.53 -4.24 1.80
N TYR A 139 -11.63 -5.21 1.96
CA TYR A 139 -10.29 -5.17 1.40
C TYR A 139 -10.27 -5.13 -0.12
N ILE A 140 -10.99 -6.05 -0.77
CA ILE A 140 -11.05 -6.10 -2.22
C ILE A 140 -11.59 -4.78 -2.76
N LEU A 141 -12.67 -4.25 -2.19
CA LEU A 141 -13.26 -2.99 -2.64
C LEU A 141 -12.28 -1.82 -2.49
N VAL A 142 -11.71 -1.63 -1.30
CA VAL A 142 -10.80 -0.50 -1.03
C VAL A 142 -9.53 -0.59 -1.89
N ILE A 143 -8.90 -1.78 -1.98
CA ILE A 143 -7.70 -1.96 -2.80
C ILE A 143 -8.01 -1.73 -4.28
N SER A 144 -9.15 -2.21 -4.79
CA SER A 144 -9.56 -1.99 -6.18
C SER A 144 -9.82 -0.52 -6.48
N VAL A 145 -10.49 0.22 -5.60
CA VAL A 145 -10.71 1.66 -5.76
C VAL A 145 -9.39 2.43 -5.71
N MET A 146 -8.50 2.08 -4.76
CA MET A 146 -7.16 2.67 -4.68
C MET A 146 -6.37 2.43 -5.96
N ALA A 147 -6.33 1.19 -6.46
CA ALA A 147 -5.62 0.83 -7.68
C ALA A 147 -6.21 1.56 -8.90
N TRP A 148 -7.53 1.73 -8.95
CA TRP A 148 -8.19 2.44 -10.03
C TRP A 148 -7.77 3.91 -10.09
N GLY A 149 -7.80 4.61 -8.95
CA GLY A 149 -7.31 5.98 -8.86
C GLY A 149 -5.82 6.09 -9.18
N GLY A 150 -4.98 5.29 -8.52
CA GLY A 150 -3.53 5.33 -8.71
C GLY A 150 -3.09 5.08 -10.15
N ILE A 151 -3.65 4.07 -10.82
CA ILE A 151 -3.33 3.77 -12.22
C ILE A 151 -3.85 4.88 -13.14
N THR A 152 -5.08 5.36 -12.93
CA THR A 152 -5.63 6.44 -13.76
C THR A 152 -4.76 7.68 -13.72
N LEU A 153 -4.43 8.16 -12.52
CA LEU A 153 -3.64 9.38 -12.34
C LEU A 153 -2.22 9.22 -12.89
N SER A 154 -1.64 8.02 -12.76
CA SER A 154 -0.33 7.70 -13.33
C SER A 154 -0.35 7.78 -14.86
N LEU A 155 -1.34 7.16 -15.51
CA LEU A 155 -1.48 7.18 -16.97
C LEU A 155 -1.91 8.55 -17.51
N GLY A 156 -2.66 9.32 -16.71
CA GLY A 156 -3.08 10.68 -17.05
C GLY A 156 -2.00 11.74 -16.86
N GLY A 157 -0.82 11.38 -16.33
CA GLY A 157 0.27 12.34 -16.09
C GLY A 157 -0.06 13.38 -15.01
N VAL A 158 -1.01 13.09 -14.14
CA VAL A 158 -1.44 14.00 -13.06
C VAL A 158 -0.47 13.99 -11.89
N LEU A 159 0.22 12.85 -11.67
CA LEU A 159 1.16 12.69 -10.58
C LEU A 159 2.47 13.45 -10.87
N PRO A 160 3.14 14.00 -9.84
CA PRO A 160 4.42 14.65 -10.00
C PRO A 160 5.44 13.71 -10.68
N PRO A 161 6.28 14.21 -11.59
CA PRO A 161 7.32 13.39 -12.19
C PRO A 161 8.28 12.87 -11.11
N ILE A 162 8.71 11.62 -11.27
CA ILE A 162 9.69 11.00 -10.39
C ILE A 162 11.07 11.56 -10.78
N VAL A 163 11.44 12.72 -10.24
CA VAL A 163 12.76 13.34 -10.42
C VAL A 163 13.78 12.81 -9.40
#